data_AF-A0A934KKK8-F1
#
_entry.id   AF-A0A934KKK8-F1
#
_cell.length_a   1.000
_cell.length_b   1.000
_cell.length_c   1.000
_cell.angle_alpha   90.00
_cell.angle_beta   90.00
_cell.angle_gamma   90.00
#
_symmetry.space_group_name_H-M   'P 1'
#
loop_
_entity.id
_entity.type
_entity.pdbx_description
1 polymer ?
#
loop_
_entity_poly.entity_id
_entity_poly.type
_entity_poly.pdbx_seq_one_letter_code
_entity_poly.pdbx_strand_id
1 'polypeptide(L)'
;MVLERPRPDTSVAARLEGGQGRPCLCGPGHPSDAGSGLRPLSPKLNPQGGAIALGHPFGMTGARILCTLLNDLRSRDRSYGLETMCVGGGQGMAMIAERVS
;
A
#
# COMPACT_ATOMS: atom_id res chain seq x y z
N MET A 1 -2.03 3.44 -0.69
CA MET A 1 -3.26 2.64 -0.94
C MET A 1 -4.37 3.15 -0.04
N VAL A 2 -5.59 3.30 -0.56
CA VAL A 2 -6.75 3.73 0.23
C VAL A 2 -7.50 2.52 0.79
N LEU A 3 -7.78 2.55 2.09
CA LEU A 3 -8.50 1.50 2.82
C LEU A 3 -9.93 1.97 3.17
N GLU A 4 -10.83 1.01 3.35
CA GLU A 4 -12.20 1.26 3.81
C GLU A 4 -12.26 1.21 5.35
N ARG A 5 -13.27 1.82 5.97
CA ARG A 5 -13.44 1.76 7.44
C ARG A 5 -13.53 0.29 7.88
N PRO A 6 -12.70 -0.17 8.84
CA PRO A 6 -12.91 -1.44 9.50
C PRO A 6 -14.20 -1.38 10.34
N ARG A 7 -14.84 -2.54 10.56
CA ARG A 7 -15.98 -2.65 11.48
C ARG A 7 -15.51 -2.38 12.92
N PRO A 8 -16.38 -1.86 13.80
CA PRO A 8 -15.99 -1.43 15.16
C PRO A 8 -15.40 -2.53 16.05
N ASP A 9 -15.50 -3.81 15.68
CA ASP A 9 -14.94 -4.97 16.38
C ASP A 9 -13.59 -5.46 15.83
N THR A 10 -13.14 -4.92 14.69
CA THR A 10 -11.85 -5.28 14.08
C THR A 10 -10.78 -4.22 14.40
N SER A 11 -10.01 -4.46 15.46
CA SER A 11 -8.84 -3.65 15.82
C SER A 11 -7.81 -3.65 14.67
N VAL A 12 -7.80 -2.61 13.81
CA VAL A 12 -6.81 -2.34 12.73
C VAL A 12 -6.17 -3.60 12.14
N ALA A 13 -6.99 -4.61 11.88
CA ALA A 13 -6.57 -5.83 11.23
C ALA A 13 -6.95 -5.61 9.78
N ALA A 14 -6.06 -4.99 9.02
CA ALA A 14 -6.10 -5.14 7.58
C ALA A 14 -6.14 -6.65 7.33
N ARG A 15 -7.33 -7.18 7.02
CA ARG A 15 -7.50 -8.60 6.74
C ARG A 15 -6.80 -8.85 5.41
N LEU A 16 -5.49 -9.09 5.49
CA LEU A 16 -4.67 -9.65 4.45
C LEU A 16 -5.11 -11.11 4.35
N GLU A 17 -6.09 -11.38 3.48
CA GLU A 17 -6.52 -12.74 3.18
C GLU A 17 -5.32 -13.50 2.60
N GLY A 18 -4.63 -14.29 3.42
CA GLY A 18 -3.43 -15.04 3.03
C GLY A 18 -3.29 -16.37 3.77
N GLY A 19 -3.47 -17.47 3.05
CA GLY A 19 -3.10 -18.84 3.42
C GLY A 19 -3.40 -19.76 2.23
N GLN A 20 -2.59 -20.75 1.82
CA GLN A 20 -1.31 -21.31 2.24
C GLN A 20 -0.66 -21.93 0.98
N GLY A 21 0.68 -21.96 0.95
CA GLY A 21 1.51 -22.96 0.24
C GLY A 21 1.43 -23.03 -1.29
N ARG A 22 2.55 -22.69 -1.97
CA ARG A 22 3.16 -23.46 -3.08
C ARG A 22 4.43 -22.77 -3.63
N PRO A 23 5.42 -23.55 -4.13
CA PRO A 23 6.78 -23.09 -4.38
C PRO A 23 6.95 -22.34 -5.72
N CYS A 24 8.01 -21.55 -5.75
CA CYS A 24 8.43 -20.53 -6.71
C CYS A 24 8.52 -21.03 -8.16
N LEU A 25 7.82 -20.37 -9.10
CA LEU A 25 8.05 -20.50 -10.55
C LEU A 25 7.84 -19.15 -11.25
N CYS A 26 8.88 -18.71 -11.96
CA CYS A 26 9.01 -17.52 -12.80
C CYS A 26 8.10 -17.58 -14.05
N GLY A 27 6.88 -17.06 -13.91
CA GLY A 27 5.95 -16.77 -15.01
C GLY A 27 5.06 -15.58 -14.67
N PRO A 28 4.36 -14.98 -15.65
CA PRO A 28 3.44 -13.87 -15.40
C PRO A 28 2.35 -14.32 -14.42
N GLY A 29 2.37 -13.77 -13.20
CA GLY A 29 1.70 -14.32 -12.02
C GLY A 29 2.67 -14.88 -10.96
N HIS A 30 3.85 -14.27 -10.82
CA HIS A 30 4.91 -14.73 -9.93
C HIS A 30 4.49 -14.55 -8.45
N PRO A 31 4.81 -15.49 -7.54
CA PRO A 31 4.45 -15.39 -6.12
C PRO A 31 5.05 -14.19 -5.36
N SER A 32 6.03 -13.47 -5.94
CA SER A 32 6.42 -12.14 -5.42
C SER A 32 5.27 -11.15 -5.46
N ASP A 33 4.37 -11.28 -6.43
CA ASP A 33 3.22 -10.40 -6.63
C ASP A 33 2.05 -10.79 -5.70
N ALA A 34 2.09 -12.01 -5.14
CA ALA A 34 1.08 -12.56 -4.23
C ALA A 34 1.27 -12.15 -2.76
N GLY A 35 2.43 -11.60 -2.38
CA GLY A 35 2.72 -11.23 -1.00
C GLY A 35 1.86 -10.09 -0.45
N SER A 36 1.24 -9.30 -1.32
CA SER A 36 0.42 -8.14 -0.93
C SER A 36 -1.09 -8.39 -0.98
N GLY A 37 -1.54 -9.54 -1.50
CA GLY A 37 -2.98 -9.83 -1.70
C GLY A 37 -3.70 -8.86 -2.65
N LEU A 38 -2.98 -7.92 -3.27
CA LEU A 38 -3.52 -6.86 -4.11
C LEU A 38 -3.44 -7.25 -5.59
N ARG A 39 -4.55 -7.06 -6.31
CA ARG A 39 -4.51 -7.15 -7.77
C ARG A 39 -3.57 -6.05 -8.30
N PRO A 40 -2.64 -6.37 -9.22
CA PRO A 40 -1.60 -5.43 -9.69
C PRO A 40 -2.12 -4.18 -10.42
N LEU A 41 -3.42 -4.06 -10.64
CA LEU A 41 -4.09 -2.86 -11.17
C LEU A 41 -5.32 -2.47 -10.35
N SER A 42 -5.32 -2.73 -9.04
CA SER A 42 -6.43 -2.28 -8.20
C SER A 42 -6.51 -0.74 -8.25
N PRO A 43 -7.71 -0.13 -8.42
CA PRO A 43 -7.86 1.33 -8.47
C PRO A 43 -7.51 2.02 -7.13
N LYS A 44 -7.32 1.23 -6.06
CA LYS A 44 -6.91 1.68 -4.73
C LYS A 44 -5.39 1.79 -4.58
N LEU A 45 -4.61 1.13 -5.46
CA LEU A 45 -3.15 1.11 -5.44
C LEU A 45 -2.60 2.23 -6.32
N ASN A 46 -1.81 3.13 -5.72
CA ASN A 46 -1.15 4.27 -6.38
C ASN A 46 -2.02 5.01 -7.41
N PRO A 47 -3.20 5.54 -7.01
CA PRO A 47 -4.12 6.18 -7.94
C PRO A 47 -3.59 7.47 -8.59
N GLN A 48 -2.58 8.12 -8.02
CA GLN A 48 -1.87 9.28 -8.59
C GLN A 48 -0.59 8.88 -9.34
N GLY A 49 -0.38 7.58 -9.56
CA GLY A 49 0.88 7.04 -10.04
C GLY A 49 1.91 6.78 -8.93
N GLY A 50 3.02 6.15 -9.30
CA GLY A 50 4.07 5.72 -8.38
C GLY A 50 5.46 6.26 -8.74
N ALA A 51 6.49 5.72 -8.09
CA ALA A 51 7.88 6.14 -8.30
C ALA A 51 8.40 5.91 -9.73
N ILE A 52 7.79 4.99 -10.49
CA ILE A 52 8.13 4.75 -11.90
C ILE A 52 7.84 6.00 -12.75
N ALA A 53 6.70 6.66 -12.51
CA ALA A 53 6.28 7.83 -13.28
C ALA A 53 6.79 9.15 -12.70
N LEU A 54 6.86 9.24 -11.36
CA LEU A 54 7.15 10.49 -10.65
C LEU A 54 8.60 10.59 -10.15
N GLY A 55 9.39 9.53 -10.35
CA GLY A 55 10.76 9.43 -9.86
C GLY A 55 10.86 8.96 -8.40
N HIS A 56 12.08 8.56 -8.04
CA HIS A 56 12.45 8.01 -6.73
C HIS A 56 13.63 8.77 -6.09
N PRO A 57 13.44 10.02 -5.64
CA PRO A 57 14.46 10.70 -4.85
C PRO A 57 14.62 9.99 -3.50
N PHE A 58 15.82 9.47 -3.25
CA PHE A 58 16.16 8.82 -1.98
C PHE A 58 15.95 9.78 -0.80
N GLY A 59 15.41 9.27 0.30
CA GLY A 59 15.08 10.05 1.49
C GLY A 59 13.78 10.86 1.39
N MET A 60 13.44 11.41 0.22
CA MET A 60 12.21 12.20 0.03
C MET A 60 10.99 11.34 -0.31
N THR A 61 11.18 10.17 -0.94
CA THR A 61 10.07 9.36 -1.47
C THR A 61 9.00 9.03 -0.42
N GLY A 62 9.38 8.68 0.81
CA GLY A 62 8.41 8.37 1.87
C GLY A 62 7.52 9.57 2.20
N ALA A 63 8.12 10.73 2.49
CA ALA A 63 7.37 11.97 2.72
C ALA A 63 6.46 12.32 1.54
N ARG A 64 6.93 12.12 0.30
CA ARG A 64 6.13 12.38 -0.90
C ARG A 64 4.91 11.46 -1.01
N ILE A 65 5.08 10.16 -0.77
CA ILE A 65 3.99 9.18 -0.84
C ILE A 65 2.99 9.47 0.29
N LEU A 66 3.46 9.74 1.51
CA LEU A 66 2.61 10.10 2.65
C LEU A 66 1.76 11.35 2.37
N CYS A 67 2.38 12.43 1.89
CA CYS A 67 1.67 13.66 1.55
C CYS A 67 0.62 13.43 0.47
N THR A 68 0.94 12.62 -0.54
CA THR A 68 -0.02 12.26 -1.59
C THR A 68 -1.18 11.46 -0.99
N LEU A 69 -0.90 10.49 -0.12
CA LEU A 69 -1.90 9.68 0.57
C LEU A 69 -2.85 10.54 1.40
N LEU A 70 -2.32 11.43 2.24
CA LEU A 70 -3.13 12.32 3.09
C LEU A 70 -4.01 13.27 2.27
N ASN A 71 -3.46 13.82 1.18
CA ASN A 71 -4.23 14.64 0.25
C ASN A 71 -5.36 13.83 -0.42
N ASP A 72 -5.10 12.57 -0.75
CA ASP A 72 -6.09 11.66 -1.32
C ASP A 72 -7.19 11.29 -0.34
N LEU A 73 -6.83 11.00 0.91
CA LEU A 73 -7.79 10.74 1.97
C LEU A 73 -8.73 11.92 2.16
N ARG A 74 -8.21 13.15 2.11
CA ARG A 74 -9.02 14.38 2.20
C ARG A 74 -9.89 14.59 0.96
N SER A 75 -9.32 14.51 -0.24
CA SER A 75 -10.04 14.82 -1.49
C SER A 75 -11.11 13.79 -1.86
N ARG A 76 -10.93 12.52 -1.47
CA ARG A 76 -11.85 11.41 -1.80
C ARG A 76 -12.75 11.00 -0.66
N ASP A 77 -12.73 11.77 0.43
CA ASP A 77 -13.44 11.50 1.68
C ASP A 77 -13.27 10.05 2.20
N ARG A 78 -12.02 9.63 2.39
CA ARG A 78 -11.65 8.30 2.92
C ARG A 78 -10.95 8.37 4.28
N SER A 79 -11.32 7.47 5.19
CA SER A 79 -10.84 7.50 6.57
C SER A 79 -9.46 6.87 6.78
N TYR A 80 -9.10 5.84 6.01
CA TYR A 80 -7.86 5.08 6.23
C TYR A 80 -7.02 4.95 4.97
N GLY A 81 -5.70 5.01 5.16
CA GLY A 81 -4.71 4.80 4.11
C GLY A 81 -3.54 3.98 4.60
N LEU A 82 -2.93 3.22 3.68
CA LEU A 82 -1.70 2.46 3.90
C LEU A 82 -0.64 2.97 2.95
N GLU A 83 0.52 3.33 3.50
CA GLU A 83 1.76 3.53 2.78
C GLU A 83 2.71 2.39 3.08
N THR A 84 3.42 1.91 2.07
CA THR A 84 4.51 0.96 2.25
C THR A 84 5.58 1.18 1.19
N MET A 85 6.83 0.94 1.55
CA MET A 85 7.97 1.08 0.66
C MET A 85 9.10 0.12 1.03
N CYS A 86 9.81 -0.35 0.01
CA CYS A 86 11.06 -1.07 0.16
C CYS A 86 12.19 -0.09 0.49
N VAL A 87 13.18 -0.57 1.23
CA VAL A 87 14.38 0.16 1.62
C VAL A 87 15.58 -0.71 1.26
N GLY A 88 16.66 -0.07 0.77
CA GLY A 88 17.91 -0.77 0.45
C GLY A 88 18.43 -1.60 1.62
N GLY A 89 19.12 -2.70 1.34
CA GLY A 89 19.57 -3.64 2.38
C GLY A 89 18.48 -4.63 2.84
N GLY A 90 17.45 -4.86 2.01
CA GLY A 90 16.43 -5.88 2.26
C GLY A 90 15.43 -5.50 3.35
N GLN A 91 15.21 -4.21 3.58
CA GLN A 91 14.31 -3.70 4.60
C GLN A 91 12.99 -3.20 3.97
N GLY A 92 11.96 -3.06 4.80
CA GLY A 92 10.67 -2.51 4.38
C GLY A 92 10.08 -1.65 5.48
N MET A 93 9.34 -0.61 5.08
CA MET A 93 8.57 0.24 5.97
C MET A 93 7.11 0.21 5.57
N ALA A 94 6.22 0.27 6.56
CA ALA A 94 4.80 0.42 6.36
C ALA A 94 4.22 1.36 7.41
N MET A 95 3.27 2.20 7.00
CA MET A 95 2.57 3.16 7.85
C MET A 95 1.09 3.13 7.51
N ILE A 96 0.25 3.07 8.54
CA ILE A 96 -1.19 3.25 8.41
C ILE A 96 -1.51 4.66 8.90
N ALA A 97 -2.22 5.42 8.07
CA ALA A 97 -2.68 6.76 8.38
C ALA A 97 -4.22 6.77 8.49
N GLU A 98 -4.72 7.38 9.56
CA GLU A 98 -6.14 7.65 9.77
C GLU A 98 -6.38 9.16 9.65
N ARG A 99 -7.43 9.53 8.92
CA ARG A 99 -7.88 10.92 8.83
C ARG A 99 -8.85 11.21 9.97
N VAL A 100 -8.49 12.14 10.83
CA VAL A 100 -9.25 12.53 12.03
C VAL A 100 -10.30 13.63 11.79
N SER A 101 -10.35 14.19 10.58
CA SER A 101 -11.23 15.32 10.20
C SER A 101 -12.34 14.90 9.25
#